data_AF-A0A7L4KGJ7-F1
#
_entry.id   AF-A0A7L4KGJ7-F1
#
_cell.length_a   1.000
_cell.length_b   1.000
_cell.length_c   1.000
_cell.angle_alpha   90.00
_cell.angle_beta   90.00
_cell.angle_gamma   90.00
#
_symmetry.space_group_name_H-M   'P 1'
#
loop_
_entity.id
_entity.type
_entity.pdbx_description
1 polymer ?
#
loop_
_entity_poly.entity_id
_entity_poly.type
_entity_poly.pdbx_seq_one_letter_code
_entity_poly.pdbx_strand_id
1 'polypeptide(L)'
;VVGLGNYGLRGTRHSVGMAVLDRLARQLLVADGWQVDRRCCADVALAAAHDLELVLLKPRRFMNLNGLSVASAAEVYSLRPEDIYLVHDDLDKTLGKVAIKKGGSAR
;
A
#
# COMPACT_ATOMS: atom_id res chain seq x y z
N VAL A 1 -4.40 3.04 -2.69
CA VAL A 1 -3.27 2.15 -3.06
C VAL A 1 -2.45 1.81 -1.83
N VAL A 2 -2.26 0.53 -1.52
CA VAL A 2 -1.57 0.04 -0.32
C VAL A 2 -0.27 -0.66 -0.70
N GLY A 3 0.83 -0.31 -0.06
CA GLY A 3 2.09 -1.05 -0.14
C GLY A 3 2.23 -1.99 1.05
N LEU A 4 2.07 -3.29 0.83
CA LEU A 4 2.23 -4.30 1.86
C LEU A 4 3.71 -4.45 2.25
N GLY A 5 3.95 -4.76 3.52
CA GLY A 5 5.30 -4.94 4.05
C GLY A 5 5.37 -5.00 5.57
N ASN A 6 6.60 -5.09 6.07
CA ASN A 6 6.90 -4.95 7.49
C ASN A 6 7.46 -3.56 7.76
N TYR A 7 6.73 -2.76 8.54
CA TYR A 7 7.22 -1.44 8.96
C TYR A 7 8.50 -1.59 9.78
N GLY A 8 9.57 -0.92 9.35
CA GLY A 8 10.90 -1.01 9.95
C GLY A 8 11.85 -2.03 9.29
N LEU A 9 11.36 -2.96 8.46
CA LEU A 9 12.18 -3.92 7.71
C LEU A 9 12.27 -3.54 6.23
N ARG A 10 12.81 -2.35 5.96
CA ARG A 10 13.02 -1.83 4.60
C ARG A 10 14.07 -2.67 3.86
N GLY A 11 13.96 -2.75 2.53
CA GLY A 11 14.93 -3.44 1.66
C GLY A 11 14.79 -4.96 1.59
N THR A 12 13.85 -5.56 2.33
CA THR A 12 13.52 -7.00 2.18
C THR A 12 12.55 -7.22 1.03
N ARG A 13 12.55 -8.43 0.44
CA ARG A 13 11.60 -8.82 -0.63
C ARG A 13 10.15 -8.60 -0.20
N HIS A 14 9.85 -8.94 1.06
CA HIS A 14 8.50 -8.82 1.61
C HIS A 14 8.04 -7.37 1.81
N SER A 15 8.96 -6.41 1.81
CA SER A 15 8.64 -4.98 1.91
C SER A 15 8.69 -4.26 0.55
N VAL A 16 8.71 -5.01 -0.56
CA VAL A 16 8.75 -4.43 -1.92
C VAL A 16 7.52 -3.54 -2.20
N GLY A 17 6.35 -3.90 -1.67
CA GLY A 17 5.14 -3.09 -1.79
C GLY A 17 5.35 -1.67 -1.24
N MET A 18 5.91 -1.56 -0.03
CA MET A 18 6.25 -0.25 0.56
C MET A 18 7.27 0.54 -0.29
N ALA A 19 8.26 -0.13 -0.88
CA ALA A 19 9.23 0.52 -1.76
C ALA A 19 8.61 1.05 -3.06
N VAL A 20 7.64 0.31 -3.63
CA VAL A 20 6.85 0.78 -4.78
C VAL A 20 6.06 2.04 -4.40
N LEU A 21 5.42 2.06 -3.23
CA LEU A 21 4.68 3.23 -2.76
C LEU A 21 5.58 4.45 -2.53
N ASP A 22 6.79 4.28 -2.02
CA ASP A 22 7.77 5.37 -1.90
C ASP A 22 8.14 5.94 -3.29
N ARG A 23 8.26 5.09 -4.32
CA ARG A 23 8.52 5.53 -5.69
C ARG A 23 7.32 6.23 -6.32
N LEU A 24 6.11 5.70 -6.10
CA LEU A 24 4.86 6.27 -6.59
C LEU A 24 4.59 7.65 -5.99
N ALA A 25 4.77 7.80 -4.67
CA ALA A 25 4.65 9.09 -3.99
C ALA A 25 5.60 10.15 -4.56
N ARG A 26 6.83 9.78 -4.93
CA ARG A 26 7.75 10.69 -5.64
C ARG A 26 7.26 11.07 -7.04
N GLN A 27 6.68 10.14 -7.80
CA GLN A 27 6.14 10.44 -9.13
C GLN A 27 4.93 11.37 -9.06
N LEU A 28 4.13 11.23 -8.01
CA LEU A 28 2.95 12.05 -7.74
C LEU A 28 3.28 13.36 -7.00
N LEU A 29 4.56 13.65 -6.74
CA LEU A 29 5.03 14.85 -6.04
C LEU A 29 4.46 15.02 -4.61
N VAL A 30 4.18 13.91 -3.92
CA VAL A 30 3.64 13.89 -2.54
C VAL A 30 4.55 13.14 -1.56
N ALA A 31 5.82 12.94 -1.92
CA ALA A 31 6.76 12.17 -1.11
C ALA A 31 7.04 12.78 0.27
N ASP A 32 6.93 14.11 0.42
CA ASP A 32 7.08 14.79 1.70
C ASP A 32 5.75 14.87 2.49
N GLY A 33 4.65 14.40 1.88
CA GLY A 33 3.30 14.43 2.44
C GLY A 33 2.91 13.21 3.28
N TRP A 34 3.84 12.29 3.55
CA TRP A 34 3.55 11.15 4.42
C TRP A 34 3.29 11.60 5.86
N GLN A 35 2.12 11.26 6.38
CA GLN A 35 1.72 11.51 7.75
C GLN A 35 1.24 10.24 8.44
N VAL A 36 1.38 10.19 9.76
CA VAL A 36 0.90 9.05 10.55
C VAL A 36 -0.60 9.21 10.78
N ASP A 37 -1.40 8.32 10.22
CA ASP A 37 -2.81 8.21 10.56
C ASP A 37 -3.00 7.09 11.59
N ARG A 38 -3.24 7.50 12.84
CA ARG A 38 -3.43 6.59 13.96
C ARG A 38 -4.72 5.78 13.87
N ARG A 39 -5.74 6.26 13.15
CA ARG A 39 -7.03 5.58 13.00
C ARG A 39 -6.90 4.27 12.22
N CYS A 40 -5.96 4.21 11.28
CA CYS A 40 -5.64 3.00 10.51
C CYS A 40 -4.25 2.41 10.81
N CYS A 41 -3.51 2.99 11.76
CA CYS A 41 -2.15 2.57 12.12
C CYS A 41 -1.24 2.46 10.87
N ALA A 42 -1.18 3.53 10.08
CA ALA A 42 -0.44 3.56 8.82
C ALA A 42 0.24 4.92 8.60
N ASP A 43 1.28 4.94 7.78
CA ASP A 43 1.70 6.17 7.12
C ASP A 43 0.80 6.35 5.88
N VAL A 44 0.25 7.55 5.72
CA VAL A 44 -0.66 7.92 4.62
C VAL A 44 -0.16 9.16 3.91
N ALA A 45 -0.28 9.18 2.58
CA ALA A 45 -0.12 10.38 1.77
C ALA A 45 -1.32 10.50 0.81
N LEU A 46 -1.84 11.71 0.65
CA LEU A 46 -2.91 12.00 -0.30
C LEU A 46 -2.32 12.55 -1.59
N ALA A 47 -2.83 12.13 -2.73
CA ALA A 47 -2.45 12.63 -4.04
C ALA A 47 -3.67 12.85 -4.93
N ALA A 48 -3.53 13.72 -5.93
CA ALA A 48 -4.51 13.88 -6.99
C ALA A 48 -3.88 13.50 -8.33
N ALA A 49 -4.59 12.72 -9.15
CA ALA A 49 -4.14 12.34 -10.49
C ALA A 49 -5.34 12.10 -11.42
N HIS A 50 -5.39 12.80 -12.56
CA HIS A 50 -6.45 12.62 -13.58
C HIS A 50 -7.86 12.59 -12.98
N ASP A 51 -8.20 13.59 -12.18
CA ASP A 51 -9.49 13.75 -11.47
C ASP A 51 -9.80 12.68 -10.41
N LEU A 52 -8.82 11.86 -10.03
CA LEU A 52 -8.93 10.91 -8.92
C LEU A 52 -8.17 11.40 -7.70
N GLU A 53 -8.82 11.30 -6.54
CA GLU A 53 -8.15 11.38 -5.25
C GLU A 53 -7.60 10.00 -4.87
N LEU A 54 -6.32 9.96 -4.53
CA LEU A 54 -5.60 8.75 -4.20
C LEU A 54 -5.14 8.79 -2.76
N VAL A 55 -5.50 7.75 -2.01
CA VAL A 55 -4.91 7.47 -0.70
C VAL A 55 -3.76 6.48 -0.88
N LEU A 56 -2.54 6.93 -0.66
CA LEU A 56 -1.36 6.07 -0.58
C LEU A 56 -1.19 5.61 0.87
N LEU A 57 -1.02 4.31 1.10
CA LEU A 57 -1.01 3.75 2.46
C LEU A 57 0.11 2.72 2.65
N LYS A 58 0.88 2.87 3.74
CA LYS A 58 1.86 1.89 4.21
C LYS A 58 1.54 1.49 5.65
N PRO A 59 1.07 0.26 5.92
CA PRO A 59 0.74 -0.17 7.28
C PRO A 59 1.95 -0.07 8.22
N ARG A 60 1.74 0.39 9.45
CA ARG A 60 2.76 0.42 10.51
C ARG A 60 2.73 -0.83 11.40
N ARG A 61 2.25 -1.94 10.85
CA ARG A 61 2.13 -3.25 11.51
C ARG A 61 3.01 -4.28 10.81
N PHE A 62 3.20 -5.43 11.46
CA PHE A 62 3.79 -6.59 10.81
C PHE A 62 2.89 -7.09 9.67
N MET A 63 3.49 -7.77 8.68
CA MET A 63 2.80 -8.17 7.45
C MET A 63 1.52 -8.96 7.73
N ASN A 64 1.60 -9.93 8.65
CA ASN A 64 0.47 -10.76 9.05
C ASN A 64 -0.72 -9.97 9.64
N LEU A 65 -0.51 -8.70 10.01
CA LEU A 65 -1.51 -7.79 10.55
C LEU A 65 -1.82 -6.59 9.63
N ASN A 66 -1.23 -6.52 8.43
CA ASN A 66 -1.48 -5.43 7.48
C ASN A 66 -2.97 -5.34 7.12
N GLY A 67 -3.69 -6.46 7.05
CA GLY A 67 -5.13 -6.49 6.75
C GLY A 67 -5.97 -5.65 7.71
N LEU A 68 -5.60 -5.57 8.99
CA LEU A 68 -6.30 -4.71 9.96
C LEU A 68 -6.15 -3.23 9.60
N SER A 69 -4.94 -2.80 9.23
CA SER A 69 -4.69 -1.43 8.80
C SER A 69 -5.44 -1.08 7.51
N VAL A 70 -5.50 -2.01 6.56
CA VAL A 70 -6.24 -1.81 5.30
C VAL A 70 -7.74 -1.72 5.55
N ALA A 71 -8.30 -2.60 6.38
CA ALA A 71 -9.73 -2.58 6.73
C ALA A 71 -10.12 -1.26 7.42
N SER A 72 -9.36 -0.84 8.45
CA SER A 72 -9.62 0.45 9.11
C SER A 72 -9.47 1.64 8.16
N ALA A 73 -8.52 1.59 7.22
CA ALA A 73 -8.39 2.65 6.22
C ALA A 73 -9.58 2.68 5.25
N ALA A 74 -10.10 1.51 4.85
CA ALA A 74 -11.28 1.45 3.99
C ALA A 74 -12.48 2.15 4.68
N GLU A 75 -12.67 1.93 5.97
CA GLU A 75 -13.71 2.63 6.76
C GLU A 75 -13.43 4.13 6.88
N VAL A 76 -12.22 4.52 7.29
CA VAL A 76 -11.83 5.92 7.52
C VAL A 76 -11.95 6.78 6.26
N TYR A 77 -11.60 6.22 5.11
CA TYR A 77 -11.59 6.91 3.82
C TYR A 77 -12.80 6.57 2.94
N SER A 78 -13.79 5.85 3.49
CA SER A 78 -15.03 5.45 2.78
C SER A 78 -14.78 4.75 1.43
N LEU A 79 -13.79 3.84 1.41
CA LEU A 79 -13.38 3.09 0.22
C LEU A 79 -14.08 1.75 0.16
N ARG A 80 -14.51 1.32 -1.03
CA ARG A 80 -14.99 -0.04 -1.25
C ARG A 80 -13.82 -0.95 -1.62
N PRO A 81 -13.94 -2.28 -1.46
CA PRO A 81 -12.87 -3.21 -1.83
C PRO A 81 -12.37 -3.05 -3.28
N GLU A 82 -13.28 -2.75 -4.22
CA GLU A 82 -12.94 -2.50 -5.62
C GLU A 82 -12.10 -1.24 -5.87
N ASP A 83 -12.07 -0.30 -4.91
CA ASP A 83 -11.29 0.93 -4.98
C ASP A 83 -9.85 0.71 -4.41
N ILE A 84 -9.56 -0.49 -3.87
CA ILE A 84 -8.32 -0.81 -3.16
C ILE A 84 -7.38 -1.65 -4.04
N TYR A 85 -6.22 -1.08 -4.32
CA TYR A 85 -5.10 -1.79 -4.94
C TYR A 85 -4.07 -2.18 -3.87
N LEU A 86 -3.74 -3.46 -3.79
CA LEU A 86 -2.66 -3.98 -2.95
C LEU A 86 -1.42 -4.25 -3.78
N VAL A 87 -0.27 -3.74 -3.33
CA VAL A 87 1.04 -3.99 -3.94
C VAL A 87 1.85 -4.85 -2.99
N HIS A 88 2.30 -6.02 -3.45
CA HIS A 88 3.02 -7.01 -2.65
C HIS A 88 3.99 -7.84 -3.50
N ASP A 89 4.87 -8.60 -2.84
CA ASP A 89 5.73 -9.60 -3.49
C ASP A 89 4.95 -10.87 -3.88
N ASP A 90 5.37 -11.52 -4.95
CA ASP A 90 4.76 -12.76 -5.45
C ASP A 90 5.87 -13.81 -5.63
N LEU A 91 5.77 -14.92 -4.89
CA LEU A 91 6.78 -15.98 -4.87
C LEU A 91 6.74 -16.85 -6.13
N ASP A 92 5.61 -16.89 -6.83
CA ASP A 92 5.41 -17.72 -8.01
C ASP A 92 5.95 -17.07 -9.29
N LYS A 93 6.36 -15.80 -9.21
CA LYS A 93 6.87 -15.03 -10.36
C LYS A 93 8.38 -14.91 -10.33
N THR A 94 8.98 -15.05 -11.51
CA THR A 94 10.39 -14.72 -11.71
C THR A 94 10.64 -13.24 -11.39
N LEU A 95 11.82 -12.93 -10.84
CA LEU A 95 12.23 -11.57 -10.52
C LEU A 95 12.04 -10.63 -11.73
N GLY A 96 11.48 -9.44 -11.48
CA GLY A 96 11.21 -8.44 -12.51
C GLY A 96 9.89 -8.63 -13.26
N LYS A 97 9.16 -9.71 -13.02
CA LYS A 97 7.80 -9.88 -13.55
C LYS A 97 6.77 -9.24 -12.62
N VAL A 98 5.81 -8.54 -13.23
CA VAL A 98 4.69 -7.89 -12.55
C VAL A 98 3.40 -8.32 -13.23
N ALA A 99 2.34 -8.50 -12.45
CA ALA A 99 1.00 -8.76 -12.96
C ALA A 99 -0.03 -8.01 -12.13
N ILE A 100 -1.18 -7.72 -12.73
CA ILE A 100 -2.34 -7.16 -12.05
C ILE A 100 -3.40 -8.25 -12.00
N LYS A 101 -3.95 -8.52 -10.82
CA LYS A 101 -5.04 -9.48 -10.61
C LYS A 101 -6.19 -8.83 -9.84
N LYS A 102 -7.43 -9.21 -10.16
CA LYS A 102 -8.62 -8.87 -9.37
C LYS A 102 -9.05 -10.12 -8.59
N GLY A 103 -9.06 -10.03 -7.26
CA GLY A 103 -9.35 -11.16 -6.39
C GLY A 103 -8.24 -12.23 -6.40
N GLY A 104 -8.63 -13.48 -6.16
CA GLY A 104 -7.71 -14.61 -5.95
C GLY A 104 -7.51 -14.94 -4.47
N SER A 105 -6.82 -16.03 -4.19
CA SER A 105 -6.43 -16.39 -2.82
C SER A 105 -5.20 -15.60 -2.38
N ALA A 106 -4.94 -15.61 -1.07
CA ALA A 106 -3.74 -15.02 -0.46
C ALA A 106 -2.44 -15.82 -0.76
N ARG A 107 -2.51 -16.74 -1.72
CA ARG A 107 -1.38 -17.54 -2.17
C ARG A 107 -0.66 -16.82 -3.31
#